data_AF-A0A3E0P0Q1-F1
#
_entry.id   AF-A0A3E0P0Q1-F1
#
_cell.length_a   1.000
_cell.length_b   1.000
_cell.length_c   1.000
_cell.angle_alpha   90.00
_cell.angle_beta   90.00
_cell.angle_gamma   90.00
#
_symmetry.space_group_name_H-M   'P 1'
#
loop_
_entity.id
_entity.type
_entity.pdbx_description
1 polymer ?
#
loop_
_entity_poly.entity_id
_entity_poly.type
_entity_poly.pdbx_seq_one_letter_code
_entity_poly.pdbx_strand_id
1 'polypeptide(L)'
;MGYVFGIRKRRVYWVNLGPVSDYTPQQTQLKTFDNPLKQPWDGMTAENAVYVRYEGKDEDQRDQFLVFSVNCAHLGCPVSWFPQSELFLCPCHGGVYYADGAHASGPPPRGLYHCVWRVRRGELEVRAPHYPTLHDTLKQTSVG
;
A
#
# COMPACT_ATOMS: atom_id res chain seq x y z
N MET A 1 10.56 -43.36 -0.82
CA MET A 1 9.54 -42.32 -1.07
C MET A 1 10.10 -40.98 -0.62
N GLY A 2 10.80 -40.25 -1.51
CA GLY A 2 11.41 -38.95 -1.18
C GLY A 2 10.44 -37.81 -1.48
N TYR A 3 10.16 -36.96 -0.49
CA TYR A 3 9.39 -35.74 -0.68
C TYR A 3 10.31 -34.64 -1.24
N VAL A 4 10.10 -34.23 -2.49
CA VAL A 4 10.73 -33.04 -3.06
C VAL A 4 9.94 -31.82 -2.59
N PHE A 5 10.47 -31.08 -1.62
CA PHE A 5 9.95 -29.78 -1.22
C PHE A 5 10.25 -28.74 -2.32
N GLY A 6 9.34 -28.63 -3.29
CA GLY A 6 9.36 -27.55 -4.27
C GLY A 6 8.96 -26.24 -3.61
N ILE A 7 9.92 -25.32 -3.41
CA ILE A 7 9.63 -23.94 -3.00
C ILE A 7 8.80 -23.29 -4.12
N ARG A 8 7.48 -23.25 -3.96
CA ARG A 8 6.59 -22.50 -4.87
C ARG A 8 6.94 -21.02 -4.77
N LYS A 9 7.66 -20.49 -5.77
CA LYS A 9 7.87 -19.03 -5.91
C LYS A 9 6.49 -18.35 -5.97
N ARG A 10 6.18 -17.51 -4.98
CA ARG A 10 4.97 -16.67 -4.98
C ARG A 10 4.97 -15.85 -6.28
N ARG A 11 3.94 -16.03 -7.11
CA ARG A 11 3.77 -15.20 -8.32
C ARG A 11 3.54 -13.75 -7.88
N VAL A 12 4.39 -12.86 -8.37
CA VAL A 12 4.28 -11.42 -8.12
C VAL A 12 3.42 -10.83 -9.22
N TYR A 13 2.36 -10.13 -8.86
CA TYR A 13 1.49 -9.44 -9.82
C TYR A 13 1.69 -7.94 -9.67
N TRP A 14 1.76 -7.25 -10.81
CA TRP A 14 1.76 -5.79 -10.86
C TRP A 14 0.37 -5.37 -11.32
N VAL A 15 -0.27 -4.52 -10.53
CA VAL A 15 -1.61 -4.02 -10.79
C VAL A 15 -1.49 -2.56 -11.19
N ASN A 16 -2.09 -2.23 -12.33
CA ASN A 16 -2.10 -0.89 -12.87
C ASN A 16 -3.13 -0.03 -12.13
N LEU A 17 -2.70 1.13 -11.64
CA LEU A 17 -3.55 2.11 -10.94
C LEU A 17 -3.87 3.34 -11.80
N GLY A 18 -3.49 3.34 -13.08
CA GLY A 18 -3.72 4.42 -14.03
C GLY A 18 -2.47 5.27 -14.34
N PRO A 19 -2.60 6.25 -15.25
CA PRO A 19 -1.51 7.13 -15.65
C PRO A 19 -1.09 8.08 -14.52
N VAL A 20 0.20 8.44 -14.50
CA VAL A 20 0.77 9.39 -13.52
C VAL A 20 0.06 10.75 -13.56
N SER A 21 -0.47 11.15 -14.72
CA SER A 21 -1.22 12.41 -14.91
C SER A 21 -2.50 12.52 -14.08
N ASP A 22 -3.07 11.39 -13.63
CA ASP A 22 -4.31 11.40 -12.82
C ASP A 22 -4.05 11.81 -11.36
N TYR A 23 -2.79 11.93 -10.97
CA TYR A 23 -2.39 12.21 -9.61
C TYR A 23 -1.91 13.66 -9.45
N THR A 24 -2.71 14.46 -8.75
CA THR A 24 -2.31 15.81 -8.34
C THR A 24 -1.21 15.73 -7.28
N PRO A 25 -0.13 16.54 -7.40
CA PRO A 25 0.89 16.64 -6.36
C PRO A 25 0.28 16.94 -4.99
N GLN A 26 0.79 16.27 -3.95
CA GLN A 26 0.37 16.40 -2.55
C GLN A 26 -1.11 16.11 -2.28
N GLN A 27 -1.83 15.51 -3.23
CA GLN A 27 -3.19 15.05 -3.00
C GLN A 27 -3.20 13.54 -2.76
N THR A 28 -3.71 13.13 -1.59
CA THR A 28 -3.93 11.72 -1.28
C THR A 28 -5.24 11.26 -1.90
N GLN A 29 -5.18 10.19 -2.70
CA GLN A 29 -6.33 9.58 -3.36
C GLN A 29 -6.46 8.10 -2.95
N LEU A 30 -7.68 7.60 -2.82
CA LEU A 30 -7.95 6.18 -2.64
C LEU A 30 -8.08 5.51 -4.02
N LYS A 31 -7.31 4.45 -4.28
CA LYS A 31 -7.42 3.64 -5.50
C LYS A 31 -7.79 2.21 -5.12
N THR A 32 -8.88 1.73 -5.71
CA THR A 32 -9.34 0.35 -5.58
C THR A 32 -8.86 -0.47 -6.78
N PHE A 33 -8.60 -1.75 -6.57
CA PHE A 33 -8.23 -2.68 -7.62
C PHE A 33 -8.61 -4.11 -7.28
N ASP A 34 -8.79 -4.92 -8.32
CA ASP A 34 -9.06 -6.34 -8.20
C ASP A 34 -7.83 -7.12 -7.72
N ASN A 35 -7.99 -7.95 -6.70
CA ASN A 35 -6.96 -8.91 -6.28
C ASN A 35 -6.65 -9.85 -7.45
N PRO A 36 -5.42 -9.89 -7.98
CA PRO A 36 -5.07 -10.79 -9.08
C PRO A 36 -5.08 -12.27 -8.66
N LEU A 37 -5.14 -12.56 -7.37
CA LEU A 37 -5.31 -13.91 -6.83
C LEU A 37 -6.79 -14.29 -6.59
N LYS A 38 -7.74 -13.39 -6.91
CA LYS A 38 -9.17 -13.64 -6.65
C LYS A 38 -9.61 -14.97 -7.22
N GLN A 39 -10.20 -15.79 -6.37
CA GLN A 39 -10.91 -17.00 -6.73
C GLN A 39 -12.39 -16.68 -6.96
N PRO A 40 -13.12 -17.49 -7.74
CA PRO A 40 -14.53 -17.23 -8.03
C PRO A 40 -15.43 -17.12 -6.79
N TRP A 41 -15.04 -17.76 -5.67
CA TRP A 41 -15.78 -17.72 -4.41
C TRP A 41 -15.36 -16.58 -3.47
N ASP A 42 -14.34 -15.78 -3.83
CA ASP A 42 -13.80 -14.73 -2.95
C ASP A 42 -14.73 -13.51 -2.82
N GLY A 43 -15.78 -13.40 -3.63
CA GLY A 43 -16.83 -12.38 -3.46
C GLY A 43 -16.30 -10.94 -3.32
N MET A 44 -16.91 -10.14 -2.43
CA MET A 44 -16.53 -8.75 -2.16
C MET A 44 -15.11 -8.61 -1.55
N THR A 45 -14.53 -9.68 -1.02
CA THR A 45 -13.14 -9.72 -0.51
C THR A 45 -12.08 -9.72 -1.62
N ALA A 46 -12.50 -9.75 -2.89
CA ALA A 46 -11.61 -9.62 -4.04
C ALA A 46 -11.11 -8.18 -4.25
N GLU A 47 -11.79 -7.16 -3.73
CA GLU A 47 -11.39 -5.77 -3.90
C GLU A 47 -10.34 -5.37 -2.85
N ASN A 48 -9.18 -4.92 -3.32
CA ASN A 48 -8.17 -4.29 -2.48
C ASN A 48 -8.14 -2.79 -2.75
N ALA A 49 -7.62 -2.03 -1.78
CA ALA A 49 -7.45 -0.61 -1.92
C ALA A 49 -6.11 -0.15 -1.36
N VAL A 50 -5.59 0.92 -1.94
CA VAL A 50 -4.40 1.63 -1.48
C VAL A 50 -4.64 3.13 -1.50
N TYR A 51 -3.99 3.84 -0.59
CA TYR A 51 -3.85 5.28 -0.70
C TYR A 51 -2.64 5.60 -1.55
N VAL A 52 -2.79 6.53 -2.49
CA VAL A 52 -1.71 7.04 -3.34
C VAL A 52 -1.61 8.53 -3.15
N ARG A 53 -0.41 9.03 -2.83
CA ARG A 53 -0.08 10.45 -2.81
C ARG A 53 1.12 10.67 -3.72
N TYR A 54 0.95 11.54 -4.71
CA TYR A 54 2.04 11.91 -5.61
C TYR A 54 2.87 13.02 -4.96
N GLU A 55 4.19 12.83 -4.88
CA GLU A 55 5.11 13.81 -4.28
C GLU A 55 5.74 14.75 -5.29
N GLY A 56 5.53 14.50 -6.59
CA GLY A 56 6.18 15.23 -7.66
C GLY A 56 7.37 14.46 -8.23
N LYS A 57 8.24 15.18 -8.93
CA LYS A 57 9.47 14.62 -9.49
C LYS A 57 10.66 14.87 -8.56
N ASP A 58 11.55 13.90 -8.44
CA ASP A 58 12.83 14.08 -7.76
C ASP A 58 13.84 14.88 -8.62
N GLU A 59 15.05 15.08 -8.08
CA GLU A 59 16.15 15.78 -8.78
C GLU A 59 16.49 15.13 -10.14
N ASP A 60 16.35 13.80 -10.24
CA ASP A 60 16.57 13.00 -11.45
C ASP A 60 15.35 12.96 -12.38
N GLN A 61 14.33 13.79 -12.14
CA GLN A 61 13.07 13.88 -12.92
C GLN A 61 12.20 12.61 -12.88
N ARG A 62 12.39 11.75 -11.88
CA ARG A 62 11.59 10.53 -11.67
C ARG A 62 10.37 10.84 -10.82
N ASP A 63 9.22 10.30 -11.21
CA ASP A 63 7.97 10.48 -10.49
C ASP A 63 7.98 9.72 -9.16
N GLN A 64 7.76 10.44 -8.06
CA GLN A 64 7.81 9.92 -6.69
C GLN A 64 6.41 9.81 -6.10
N PHE A 65 6.14 8.66 -5.49
CA PHE A 65 4.85 8.35 -4.87
C PHE A 65 5.02 7.79 -3.46
N LEU A 66 4.06 8.15 -2.62
CA LEU A 66 3.75 7.43 -1.40
C LEU A 66 2.53 6.57 -1.65
N VAL A 67 2.70 5.25 -1.54
CA VAL A 67 1.59 4.30 -1.69
C VAL A 67 1.45 3.52 -0.40
N PHE A 68 0.31 3.68 0.27
CA PHE A 68 0.02 3.05 1.56
C PHE A 68 -1.06 1.99 1.44
N SER A 69 -0.92 0.92 2.23
CA SER A 69 -2.03 0.03 2.53
C SER A 69 -3.11 0.80 3.29
N VAL A 70 -4.37 0.49 3.00
CA VAL A 70 -5.50 1.01 3.79
C VAL A 70 -5.55 0.42 5.21
N ASN A 71 -4.79 -0.64 5.50
CA ASN A 71 -4.82 -1.33 6.77
C ASN A 71 -3.97 -0.62 7.84
N CYS A 72 -4.59 -0.30 8.97
CA CYS A 72 -3.94 0.23 10.15
C CYS A 72 -2.86 -0.74 10.68
N ALA A 73 -1.71 -0.20 11.06
CA ALA A 73 -0.57 -0.97 11.60
C ALA A 73 -0.81 -1.62 12.97
N HIS A 74 -1.95 -1.36 13.62
CA HIS A 74 -2.34 -2.03 14.86
C HIS A 74 -2.87 -3.45 14.58
N LEU A 75 -4.13 -3.56 14.12
CA LEU A 75 -4.81 -4.84 13.87
C LEU A 75 -5.48 -4.90 12.49
N GLY A 76 -5.07 -4.02 11.56
CA GLY A 76 -5.50 -4.09 10.17
C GLY A 76 -6.85 -3.45 9.83
N CYS A 77 -7.53 -2.78 10.77
CA CYS A 77 -8.72 -1.99 10.46
C CYS A 77 -8.44 -0.97 9.34
N PRO A 78 -9.40 -0.70 8.43
CA PRO A 78 -9.22 0.30 7.39
C PRO A 78 -9.10 1.70 7.99
N VAL A 79 -8.11 2.47 7.54
CA VAL A 79 -7.94 3.89 7.87
C VAL A 79 -8.63 4.77 6.84
N SER A 80 -9.09 5.95 7.27
CA SER A 80 -9.68 6.97 6.41
C SER A 80 -8.78 8.20 6.33
N TRP A 81 -8.61 8.76 5.13
CA TRP A 81 -7.90 10.03 4.91
C TRP A 81 -8.80 11.24 5.16
N PHE A 82 -8.30 12.23 5.90
CA PHE A 82 -8.99 13.49 6.20
C PHE A 82 -8.17 14.66 5.64
N PRO A 83 -8.55 15.23 4.47
CA PRO A 83 -7.74 16.23 3.78
C PRO A 83 -7.61 17.56 4.55
N GLN A 84 -8.58 17.92 5.40
CA GLN A 84 -8.55 19.16 6.17
C GLN A 84 -7.47 19.16 7.25
N SER A 85 -7.18 18.00 7.84
CA SER A 85 -6.15 17.83 8.86
C SER A 85 -4.86 17.19 8.34
N GLU A 86 -4.88 16.71 7.10
CA GLU A 86 -3.82 15.90 6.50
C GLU A 86 -3.42 14.66 7.33
N LEU A 87 -4.44 13.98 7.90
CA LEU A 87 -4.25 12.80 8.73
C LEU A 87 -5.02 11.59 8.19
N PHE A 88 -4.44 10.40 8.42
CA PHE A 88 -5.18 9.14 8.38
C PHE A 88 -5.67 8.78 9.78
N LEU A 89 -6.95 8.44 9.91
CA LEU A 89 -7.56 8.03 11.17
C LEU A 89 -8.11 6.60 11.08
N CYS A 90 -7.74 5.79 12.07
CA CYS A 90 -8.30 4.46 12.29
C CYS A 90 -9.44 4.55 13.32
N PRO A 91 -10.70 4.23 12.93
CA PRO A 91 -11.85 4.39 13.81
C PRO A 91 -11.92 3.34 14.93
N CYS A 92 -11.18 2.23 14.82
CA CYS A 92 -11.29 1.12 15.76
C CYS A 92 -10.73 1.46 17.15
N HIS A 93 -9.53 2.04 17.21
CA HIS A 93 -8.82 2.30 18.48
C HIS A 93 -8.05 3.63 18.46
N GLY A 94 -8.41 4.55 17.55
CA GLY A 94 -7.83 5.89 17.49
C GLY A 94 -6.38 5.95 16.99
N GLY A 95 -5.95 5.01 16.13
CA GLY A 95 -4.66 5.11 15.47
C GLY A 95 -4.63 6.30 14.50
N VAL A 96 -3.60 7.13 14.58
CA VAL A 96 -3.45 8.35 13.76
C VAL A 96 -2.10 8.33 13.04
N TYR A 97 -2.10 8.74 11.77
CA TYR A 97 -0.90 8.82 10.94
C TYR A 97 -0.87 10.14 10.16
N TYR A 98 0.33 10.63 9.90
CA TYR A 98 0.56 11.81 9.06
C TYR A 98 0.40 11.48 7.57
N ALA A 99 0.41 12.52 6.73
CA ALA A 99 0.31 12.41 5.27
C ALA A 99 1.40 11.54 4.63
N ASP A 100 2.57 11.46 5.26
CA ASP A 100 3.72 10.63 4.88
C ASP A 100 3.62 9.18 5.41
N GLY A 101 2.53 8.85 6.11
CA GLY A 101 2.27 7.54 6.71
C GLY A 101 2.99 7.30 8.04
N ALA A 102 3.78 8.26 8.55
CA ALA A 102 4.41 8.14 9.85
C ALA A 102 3.36 8.06 10.97
N HIS A 103 3.69 7.33 12.04
CA HIS A 103 2.82 7.25 13.23
C HIS A 103 2.76 8.61 13.92
N ALA A 104 1.55 9.07 14.19
CA ALA A 104 1.31 10.34 14.89
C ALA A 104 0.78 10.09 16.31
N SER A 105 -0.14 9.15 16.48
CA SER A 105 -0.76 8.87 17.78
C SER A 105 -1.52 7.54 17.83
N GLY A 106 -1.93 7.17 19.03
CA GLY A 106 -2.73 5.99 19.33
C GLY A 106 -1.92 4.71 19.50
N PRO A 107 -2.61 3.57 19.65
CA PRO A 107 -1.99 2.27 19.93
C PRO A 107 -1.03 1.69 18.87
N PRO A 108 -1.11 2.01 17.56
CA PRO A 108 -0.23 1.38 16.56
C PRO A 108 1.25 1.56 16.92
N PRO A 109 2.09 0.51 16.79
CA PRO A 109 3.50 0.59 17.21
C PRO A 109 4.42 1.26 16.17
N ARG A 110 3.89 1.63 15.00
CA ARG A 110 4.64 2.18 13.85
C ARG A 110 3.70 2.83 12.83
N GLY A 111 4.27 3.42 11.79
CA GLY A 111 3.56 4.00 10.65
C GLY A 111 2.83 2.98 9.76
N LEU A 112 2.07 3.51 8.79
CA LEU A 112 1.35 2.75 7.78
C LEU A 112 2.31 1.89 6.94
N TYR A 113 1.75 0.84 6.35
CA TYR A 113 2.53 -0.03 5.48
C TYR A 113 2.70 0.61 4.11
N HIS A 114 3.95 0.73 3.67
CA HIS A 114 4.26 1.15 2.31
C HIS A 114 4.13 -0.03 1.35
N CYS A 115 3.32 0.17 0.31
CA CYS A 115 3.23 -0.74 -0.81
C CYS A 115 4.44 -0.55 -1.73
N VAL A 116 4.91 -1.64 -2.32
CA VAL A 116 5.91 -1.56 -3.39
C VAL A 116 5.23 -1.11 -4.67
N TRP A 117 5.72 -0.04 -5.28
CA TRP A 117 5.20 0.53 -6.51
C TRP A 117 6.32 0.75 -7.54
N ARG A 118 5.93 1.00 -8.78
CA ARG A 118 6.82 1.47 -9.85
C ARG A 118 6.02 2.27 -10.87
N VAL A 119 6.70 3.13 -11.61
CA VAL A 119 6.13 3.73 -12.83
C VAL A 119 6.65 2.98 -14.05
N ARG A 120 5.75 2.56 -14.94
CA ARG A 120 6.09 1.87 -16.18
C ARG A 120 5.28 2.47 -17.32
N ARG A 121 5.95 2.97 -18.35
CA ARG A 121 5.30 3.60 -19.52
C ARG A 121 4.34 4.75 -19.14
N GLY A 122 4.66 5.51 -18.10
CA GLY A 122 3.83 6.61 -17.62
C GLY A 122 2.63 6.17 -16.76
N GLU A 123 2.53 4.88 -16.42
CA GLU A 123 1.47 4.33 -15.58
C GLU A 123 2.03 3.90 -14.22
N LEU A 124 1.30 4.20 -13.16
CA LEU A 124 1.62 3.75 -11.81
C LEU A 124 1.16 2.31 -11.64
N GLU A 125 2.08 1.42 -11.29
CA GLU A 125 1.79 0.04 -10.95
C GLU A 125 2.14 -0.25 -9.48
N VAL A 126 1.27 -0.98 -8.78
CA VAL A 126 1.50 -1.46 -7.42
C VAL A 126 1.66 -2.99 -7.41
N ARG A 127 2.52 -3.48 -6.52
CA ARG A 127 2.75 -4.92 -6.37
C ARG A 127 1.64 -5.56 -5.53
N ALA A 128 0.88 -6.48 -6.11
CA ALA A 128 -0.16 -7.27 -5.45
C ALA A 128 0.18 -8.78 -5.43
N PRO A 129 -0.33 -9.54 -4.44
CA PRO A 129 -1.07 -9.06 -3.27
C PRO A 129 -0.11 -8.37 -2.28
N HIS A 130 -0.46 -7.18 -1.82
CA HIS A 130 0.15 -6.59 -0.64
C HIS A 130 -0.87 -6.65 0.49
N TYR A 131 -1.07 -7.86 1.02
CA TYR A 131 -1.59 -7.99 2.37
C TYR A 131 -0.38 -7.90 3.28
N PRO A 132 -0.11 -6.77 3.95
CA PRO A 132 0.93 -6.75 4.95
C PRO A 132 0.47 -7.68 6.07
N THR A 133 0.91 -8.93 6.04
CA THR A 133 0.82 -9.78 7.22
C THR A 133 1.80 -9.22 8.26
N LEU A 134 1.53 -9.43 9.55
CA LEU A 134 2.43 -9.02 10.64
C LEU A 134 3.90 -9.48 10.40
N HIS A 135 4.09 -10.55 9.63
CA HIS A 135 5.39 -11.13 9.31
C HIS A 135 6.14 -10.40 8.18
N ASP A 136 5.45 -9.73 7.26
CA ASP A 136 6.09 -9.14 6.07
C ASP A 136 6.75 -7.78 6.34
N THR A 137 6.53 -7.17 7.51
CA THR A 137 7.07 -5.85 7.88
C THR A 137 8.47 -5.89 8.48
N LEU A 138 8.95 -7.07 8.92
CA LEU A 138 10.25 -7.19 9.59
C LEU A 138 11.46 -7.14 8.63
N LYS A 139 11.25 -6.88 7.33
CA LYS A 139 12.34 -6.80 6.33
C LYS A 139 12.38 -5.47 5.57
N GLN A 140 12.22 -4.36 6.27
CA GLN A 140 12.74 -3.06 5.81
C GLN A 140 13.96 -2.68 6.64
N THR A 141 15.09 -3.37 6.42
CA THR A 141 16.42 -2.85 6.76
C THR A 141 17.48 -3.68 6.01
N SER A 142 17.85 -3.19 4.82
CA SER A 142 19.22 -3.23 4.28
C SER A 142 19.14 -2.84 2.81
N VAL A 143 19.28 -1.55 2.56
CA VAL A 143 19.99 -1.07 1.37
C VAL A 143 21.41 -1.63 1.47
N GLY A 144 21.84 -2.29 0.40
CA GLY A 144 23.17 -2.80 0.15
C GLY A 144 23.28 -3.11 -1.33
#